data_AF-G0TX98-F1
#
_entry.id   AF-G0TX98-F1
#
_cell.length_a   1.000
_cell.length_b   1.000
_cell.length_c   1.000
_cell.angle_alpha   90.00
_cell.angle_beta   90.00
_cell.angle_gamma   90.00
#
_symmetry.space_group_name_H-M   'P 1'
#
loop_
_entity.id
_entity.type
_entity.pdbx_description
1 polymer ?
#
loop_
_entity_poly.entity_id
_entity_poly.type
_entity_poly.pdbx_seq_one_letter_code
_entity_poly.pdbx_strand_id
1 'polypeptide(L)'
;MAFVLPEIHESAPFSWGPPGDAEDGLLRSLPFLKTEEIKFIDWYDDMEMQSKEGHYKLVTDDRRIKALENMRAKDAQQRPKQWFDATRNQNPRNRQVNRGRRVGPLLLSETISFPHDAVKVASFELPGLVNMQFHGQIPRAVDIETVGHPPVFNTAVEAASCKKPVLIKKAKYDADHFKRSDTLSDEVFRSILKKEAPGEHPIVVTTDEILALIMSCSRCVHPWHLLFSSYNRMVFISKEDEGNVEKQWVGETVSTAYNQGDEDFATVEAVESLEAECTHASNAFVVSVCQTRQDKSGQKPGKPNKQQRLHRYRRYIMHEGTKNRYDLIVRCEVDAVRNNKYTRLFTLLEEYSHNKPSEWRKMLDSQQSTCVSSEFRNNMFKMSRWVSLCHLSNSMMTIGFVSFLRRAEGGASTDSYDLLSVCTAEHTALNMLFGIEISNLWAVADAIISTFIQNRDRDLYLVKRAGTKSVDFYYADADELDEDDSTDDDEA
;
A
#
# COMPACT_ATOMS: atom_id res chain seq x y z
N MET A 1 -36.32 -55.52 3.50
CA MET A 1 -36.75 -55.06 4.84
C MET A 1 -36.85 -53.56 4.76
N ALA A 2 -38.01 -52.97 5.08
CA ALA A 2 -38.14 -51.51 5.09
C ALA A 2 -37.29 -50.96 6.23
N PHE A 3 -36.37 -50.05 5.92
CA PHE A 3 -35.52 -49.39 6.91
C PHE A 3 -36.40 -48.46 7.74
N VAL A 4 -36.68 -48.82 8.98
CA VAL A 4 -37.39 -47.98 9.93
C VAL A 4 -36.35 -47.13 10.64
N LEU A 5 -36.44 -45.80 10.51
CA LEU A 5 -35.56 -44.88 11.21
C LEU A 5 -35.78 -45.03 12.74
N PRO A 6 -34.71 -45.07 13.55
CA PRO A 6 -34.84 -45.07 15.00
C PRO A 6 -35.50 -43.77 15.49
N GLU A 7 -36.21 -43.83 16.62
CA GLU A 7 -36.76 -42.65 17.29
C GLU A 7 -35.64 -41.64 17.61
N ILE A 8 -35.84 -40.39 17.19
CA ILE A 8 -34.89 -39.31 17.43
C ILE A 8 -34.91 -38.99 18.93
N HIS A 9 -33.77 -39.15 19.59
CA HIS A 9 -33.63 -38.78 21.00
C HIS A 9 -33.50 -37.26 21.13
N GLU A 10 -34.49 -36.62 21.74
CA GLU A 10 -34.43 -35.19 22.08
C GLU A 10 -33.62 -34.98 23.37
N SER A 11 -32.48 -34.33 23.26
CA SER A 11 -31.66 -33.94 24.41
C SER A 11 -32.42 -32.97 25.33
N ALA A 12 -32.12 -33.00 26.62
CA ALA A 12 -32.60 -31.98 27.53
C ALA A 12 -32.13 -30.57 27.09
N PRO A 13 -32.90 -29.51 27.39
CA PRO A 13 -32.51 -28.15 26.99
C PRO A 13 -31.15 -27.78 27.59
N PHE A 14 -30.22 -27.32 26.75
CA PHE A 14 -28.85 -26.90 27.11
C PHE A 14 -27.89 -28.01 27.55
N SER A 15 -28.20 -29.29 27.31
CA SER A 15 -27.20 -30.36 27.32
C SER A 15 -26.69 -30.62 25.91
N TRP A 16 -25.37 -30.71 25.74
CA TRP A 16 -24.73 -31.15 24.51
C TRP A 16 -23.86 -32.38 24.83
N GLY A 17 -24.02 -33.45 24.04
CA GLY A 17 -23.34 -34.72 24.25
C GLY A 17 -24.29 -35.93 24.25
N PRO A 18 -23.76 -37.15 24.07
CA PRO A 18 -24.55 -38.38 24.16
C PRO A 18 -25.12 -38.58 25.58
N PRO A 19 -26.25 -39.30 25.72
CA PRO A 19 -26.87 -39.53 27.03
C PRO A 19 -25.90 -40.24 27.97
N GLY A 20 -25.85 -39.80 29.23
CA GLY A 20 -24.87 -40.24 30.25
C GLY A 20 -24.93 -41.72 30.65
N ASP A 21 -25.90 -42.48 30.12
CA ASP A 21 -26.09 -43.90 30.41
C ASP A 21 -25.52 -44.83 29.30
N ALA A 22 -24.79 -44.29 28.32
CA ALA A 22 -24.05 -45.11 27.37
C ALA A 22 -22.76 -45.62 28.05
N GLU A 23 -22.85 -46.78 28.72
CA GLU A 23 -21.70 -47.46 29.34
C GLU A 23 -20.53 -47.60 28.35
N ASP A 24 -19.32 -47.20 28.81
CA ASP A 24 -18.00 -47.15 28.14
C ASP A 24 -17.45 -48.52 27.65
N GLY A 25 -18.33 -49.45 27.30
CA GLY A 25 -18.00 -50.85 27.16
C GLY A 25 -18.29 -51.43 25.79
N LEU A 26 -18.01 -50.76 24.66
CA LEU A 26 -17.83 -51.39 23.32
C LEU A 26 -17.53 -50.39 22.19
N LEU A 27 -16.50 -49.56 22.33
CA LEU A 27 -15.88 -48.89 21.16
C LEU A 27 -14.38 -49.20 21.14
N ARG A 28 -14.05 -50.48 20.91
CA ARG A 28 -12.74 -50.83 20.35
C ARG A 28 -12.73 -50.37 18.90
N SER A 29 -12.05 -49.28 18.60
CA SER A 29 -11.70 -48.93 17.24
C SER A 29 -10.80 -50.04 16.68
N LEU A 30 -11.37 -50.90 15.84
CA LEU A 30 -10.55 -51.70 14.93
C LEU A 30 -10.22 -50.80 13.74
N PRO A 31 -8.94 -50.51 13.46
CA PRO A 31 -8.58 -49.75 12.28
C PRO A 31 -8.91 -50.58 11.05
N PHE A 32 -9.99 -50.21 10.35
CA PHE A 32 -10.32 -50.77 9.04
C PHE A 32 -9.39 -50.15 8.00
N LEU A 33 -8.44 -50.93 7.49
CA LEU A 33 -7.68 -50.58 6.29
C LEU A 33 -8.59 -50.84 5.07
N LYS A 34 -9.09 -49.79 4.41
CA LYS A 34 -9.98 -49.92 3.25
C LYS A 34 -9.18 -49.78 1.95
N THR A 35 -9.22 -50.81 1.11
CA THR A 35 -8.46 -50.96 -0.15
C THR A 35 -9.17 -50.36 -1.39
N GLU A 36 -10.16 -49.49 -1.23
CA GLU A 36 -10.88 -48.86 -2.34
C GLU A 36 -10.87 -47.33 -2.19
N GLU A 37 -10.61 -46.62 -3.30
CA GLU A 37 -10.53 -45.17 -3.35
C GLU A 37 -11.84 -44.51 -2.89
N ILE A 38 -11.72 -43.59 -1.94
CA ILE A 38 -12.84 -42.78 -1.45
C ILE A 38 -13.18 -41.78 -2.54
N LYS A 39 -14.34 -41.97 -3.20
CA LYS A 39 -14.88 -40.95 -4.09
C LYS A 39 -15.41 -39.80 -3.25
N PHE A 40 -14.90 -38.60 -3.51
CA PHE A 40 -15.48 -37.36 -2.99
C PHE A 40 -16.91 -37.23 -3.52
N ILE A 41 -17.88 -37.41 -2.63
CA ILE A 41 -19.26 -36.99 -2.86
C ILE A 41 -19.32 -35.54 -2.41
N ASP A 42 -19.57 -34.64 -3.36
CA ASP A 42 -19.74 -33.23 -3.09
C ASP A 42 -21.12 -33.04 -2.46
N TRP A 43 -21.14 -33.02 -1.12
CA TRP A 43 -22.34 -32.94 -0.28
C TRP A 43 -23.16 -31.65 -0.54
N TYR A 44 -22.59 -30.69 -1.27
CA TYR A 44 -23.23 -29.46 -1.69
C TYR A 44 -24.29 -29.70 -2.79
N ASP A 45 -24.05 -30.61 -3.74
CA ASP A 45 -24.97 -30.86 -4.85
C ASP A 45 -26.24 -31.60 -4.40
N ASP A 46 -26.11 -32.53 -3.44
CA ASP A 46 -27.26 -33.23 -2.84
C ASP A 46 -28.12 -32.30 -1.95
N MET A 47 -27.49 -31.34 -1.26
CA MET A 47 -28.23 -30.32 -0.50
C MET A 47 -29.00 -29.36 -1.40
N GLU A 48 -28.44 -29.00 -2.56
CA GLU A 48 -29.12 -28.10 -3.50
C GLU A 48 -30.37 -28.75 -4.13
N MET A 49 -30.30 -30.07 -4.38
CA MET A 49 -31.46 -30.88 -4.80
C MET A 49 -32.53 -30.98 -3.71
N GLN A 50 -32.15 -31.20 -2.44
CA GLN A 50 -33.09 -31.30 -1.32
C GLN A 50 -33.73 -29.96 -0.95
N SER A 51 -33.04 -28.83 -1.15
CA SER A 51 -33.57 -27.49 -0.86
C SER A 51 -34.78 -27.11 -1.73
N LYS A 52 -34.93 -27.74 -2.90
CA LYS A 52 -36.02 -27.47 -3.86
C LYS A 52 -37.32 -28.21 -3.51
N GLU A 53 -37.28 -29.24 -2.66
CA GLU A 53 -38.47 -29.91 -2.16
C GLU A 53 -38.89 -29.31 -0.80
N GLY A 54 -39.88 -28.42 -0.85
CA GLY A 54 -40.34 -27.62 0.29
C GLY A 54 -41.05 -28.42 1.40
N HIS A 55 -40.28 -29.11 2.25
CA HIS A 55 -40.76 -29.71 3.50
C HIS A 55 -39.82 -29.47 4.69
N TYR A 56 -39.62 -28.21 5.07
CA TYR A 56 -39.13 -27.87 6.41
C TYR A 56 -40.20 -27.09 7.16
N LYS A 57 -40.69 -27.66 8.26
CA LYS A 57 -41.52 -26.94 9.23
C LYS A 57 -40.57 -26.28 10.22
N LEU A 58 -40.54 -24.95 10.23
CA LEU A 58 -39.76 -24.18 11.19
C LEU A 58 -40.37 -24.42 12.58
N VAL A 59 -39.77 -25.32 13.36
CA VAL A 59 -40.22 -25.61 14.73
C VAL A 59 -39.66 -24.51 15.62
N THR A 60 -40.48 -23.49 15.90
CA THR A 60 -40.19 -22.51 16.95
C THR A 60 -40.45 -23.17 18.29
N ASP A 61 -39.41 -23.75 18.91
CA ASP A 61 -39.51 -24.28 20.27
C ASP A 61 -39.70 -23.12 21.27
N ASP A 62 -40.95 -22.73 21.50
CA ASP A 62 -41.36 -21.68 22.42
C ASP A 62 -40.79 -21.89 23.84
N ARG A 63 -40.53 -23.14 24.22
CA ARG A 63 -39.91 -23.51 25.50
C ARG A 63 -38.45 -23.05 25.58
N ARG A 64 -37.70 -23.12 24.47
CA ARG A 64 -36.29 -22.74 24.41
C ARG A 64 -36.14 -21.21 24.39
N ILE A 65 -37.05 -20.53 23.69
CA ILE A 65 -37.12 -19.06 23.68
C ILE A 65 -37.48 -18.53 25.08
N LYS A 66 -38.48 -19.11 25.75
CA LYS A 66 -38.82 -18.75 27.15
C LYS A 66 -37.70 -19.03 28.15
N ALA A 67 -36.91 -20.08 27.95
CA ALA A 67 -35.76 -20.36 28.80
C ALA A 67 -34.66 -19.30 28.65
N LEU A 68 -34.41 -18.82 27.42
CA LEU A 68 -33.48 -17.74 27.12
C LEU A 68 -33.93 -16.39 27.72
N GLU A 69 -35.22 -16.07 27.65
CA GLU A 69 -35.77 -14.85 28.27
C GLU A 69 -35.66 -14.87 29.80
N ASN A 70 -35.93 -16.02 30.42
CA ASN A 70 -35.80 -16.18 31.86
C ASN A 70 -34.35 -16.07 32.35
N MET A 71 -33.37 -16.50 31.56
CA MET A 71 -31.94 -16.30 31.87
C MET A 71 -31.55 -14.81 31.80
N ARG A 72 -31.94 -14.09 30.75
CA ARG A 72 -31.71 -12.64 30.64
C ARG A 72 -32.37 -11.86 31.78
N ALA A 73 -33.54 -12.29 32.24
CA ALA A 73 -34.23 -11.69 33.38
C ALA A 73 -33.51 -11.93 34.72
N LYS A 74 -32.88 -13.10 34.90
CA LYS A 74 -32.05 -13.41 36.09
C LYS A 74 -30.74 -12.61 36.10
N ASP A 75 -30.07 -12.48 34.95
CA ASP A 75 -28.85 -11.67 34.83
C ASP A 75 -29.11 -10.17 35.07
N ALA A 76 -30.31 -9.69 34.71
CA ALA A 76 -30.73 -8.33 35.01
C ALA A 76 -30.96 -8.09 36.52
N GLN A 77 -31.33 -9.12 37.30
CA GLN A 77 -31.55 -9.02 38.75
C GLN A 77 -30.25 -9.09 39.57
N GLN A 78 -29.18 -9.72 39.06
CA GLN A 78 -27.90 -9.85 39.77
C GLN A 78 -26.97 -8.62 39.65
N ARG A 79 -27.32 -7.62 38.84
CA ARG A 79 -26.59 -6.35 38.82
C ARG A 79 -26.87 -5.59 40.13
N PRO A 80 -25.87 -5.27 40.96
CA PRO A 80 -26.10 -4.50 42.17
C PRO A 80 -26.67 -3.13 41.79
N LYS A 81 -27.89 -2.84 42.25
CA LYS A 81 -28.50 -1.51 42.10
C LYS A 81 -27.69 -0.52 42.92
N GLN A 82 -26.79 0.19 42.28
CA GLN A 82 -26.12 1.35 42.86
C GLN A 82 -27.20 2.43 43.12
N TRP A 83 -27.63 2.55 44.37
CA TRP A 83 -28.48 3.66 44.80
C TRP A 83 -27.68 4.96 44.69
N PHE A 84 -28.10 5.83 43.77
CA PHE A 84 -27.70 7.23 43.80
C PHE A 84 -28.52 7.92 44.90
N ASP A 85 -27.91 8.09 46.08
CA ASP A 85 -28.41 9.00 47.11
C ASP A 85 -28.40 10.43 46.56
N ALA A 86 -29.58 10.89 46.15
CA ALA A 86 -29.82 12.24 45.69
C ALA A 86 -29.93 13.23 46.85
N THR A 87 -28.93 13.33 47.73
CA THR A 87 -28.76 14.49 48.63
C THR A 87 -27.32 14.56 49.15
N ARG A 88 -26.41 15.16 48.38
CA ARG A 88 -25.20 15.76 48.96
C ARG A 88 -24.75 16.95 48.13
N ASN A 89 -25.07 18.15 48.64
CA ASN A 89 -24.43 19.39 48.22
C ASN A 89 -22.91 19.24 48.35
N GLN A 90 -22.21 19.16 47.22
CA GLN A 90 -20.77 19.37 47.15
C GLN A 90 -20.45 20.36 46.04
N ASN A 91 -19.74 21.41 46.45
CA ASN A 91 -19.28 22.55 45.68
C ASN A 91 -18.72 22.20 44.29
N PRO A 92 -19.05 22.98 43.24
CA PRO A 92 -18.43 22.85 41.94
C PRO A 92 -17.11 23.64 41.93
N ARG A 93 -16.09 23.16 42.65
CA ARG A 93 -14.71 23.57 42.44
C ARG A 93 -13.80 22.35 42.51
N ASN A 94 -13.12 22.09 41.39
CA ASN A 94 -12.02 21.15 41.19
C ASN A 94 -12.35 19.65 41.15
N ARG A 95 -12.47 19.11 39.93
CA ARG A 95 -11.48 18.20 39.31
C ARG A 95 -12.06 17.56 38.04
N GLN A 96 -12.07 18.31 36.95
CA GLN A 96 -11.95 17.68 35.63
C GLN A 96 -10.49 17.23 35.50
N VAL A 97 -10.20 16.02 35.97
CA VAL A 97 -9.02 15.31 35.50
C VAL A 97 -9.42 14.76 34.14
N ASN A 98 -9.13 15.53 33.09
CA ASN A 98 -9.02 15.03 31.73
C ASN A 98 -8.01 13.88 31.74
N ARG A 99 -8.48 12.65 31.96
CA ARG A 99 -7.81 11.48 31.41
C ARG A 99 -8.20 11.42 29.94
N GLY A 100 -7.67 12.35 29.15
CA GLY A 100 -7.56 12.13 27.73
C GLY A 100 -6.78 10.82 27.58
N ARG A 101 -7.43 9.78 27.05
CA ARG A 101 -6.70 8.66 26.49
C ARG A 101 -5.76 9.29 25.49
N ARG A 102 -4.47 9.33 25.79
CA ARG A 102 -3.47 9.64 24.77
C ARG A 102 -3.55 8.45 23.82
N VAL A 103 -4.37 8.58 22.78
CA VAL A 103 -4.29 7.69 21.62
C VAL A 103 -2.85 7.81 21.16
N GLY A 104 -2.11 6.70 21.21
CA GLY A 104 -0.74 6.67 20.67
C GLY A 104 -0.77 7.13 19.20
N PRO A 105 0.37 7.56 18.63
CA PRO A 105 0.42 7.82 17.21
C PRO A 105 -0.13 6.60 16.46
N LEU A 106 -0.96 6.82 15.45
CA LEU A 106 -1.45 5.74 14.60
C LEU A 106 -0.27 5.21 13.80
N LEU A 107 0.18 4.02 14.17
CA LEU A 107 1.25 3.32 13.50
C LEU A 107 0.62 2.22 12.66
N LEU A 108 0.95 2.20 11.38
CA LEU A 108 0.67 1.06 10.52
C LEU A 108 1.43 -0.16 11.01
N SER A 109 0.91 -1.34 10.70
CA SER A 109 1.58 -2.61 10.92
C SER A 109 2.93 -2.64 10.20
N GLU A 110 3.91 -3.31 10.81
CA GLU A 110 5.23 -3.48 10.19
C GLU A 110 5.12 -4.38 8.96
N THR A 111 5.92 -4.10 7.93
CA THR A 111 5.87 -4.89 6.69
C THR A 111 6.58 -6.23 6.79
N ILE A 112 7.58 -6.33 7.66
CA ILE A 112 8.31 -7.55 7.95
C ILE A 112 8.39 -7.66 9.47
N SER A 113 8.05 -8.83 9.99
CA SER A 113 8.32 -9.22 11.38
C SER A 113 9.77 -9.69 11.49
N PHE A 114 10.55 -9.03 12.32
CA PHE A 114 11.90 -9.49 12.65
C PHE A 114 11.88 -10.23 13.99
N PRO A 115 12.58 -11.37 14.10
CA PRO A 115 12.83 -11.99 15.39
C PRO A 115 13.63 -11.02 16.28
N HIS A 116 13.54 -11.21 17.60
CA HIS A 116 14.22 -10.35 18.56
C HIS A 116 15.75 -10.34 18.41
N ASP A 117 16.31 -11.37 17.78
CA ASP A 117 17.75 -11.56 17.58
C ASP A 117 18.24 -11.03 16.22
N ALA A 118 17.38 -10.39 15.43
CA ALA A 118 17.75 -9.83 14.13
C ALA A 118 18.92 -8.84 14.24
N VAL A 119 20.03 -9.17 13.59
CA VAL A 119 21.26 -8.37 13.66
C VAL A 119 21.16 -7.16 12.72
N LYS A 120 21.20 -5.97 13.31
CA LYS A 120 21.23 -4.70 12.59
C LYS A 120 22.64 -4.39 12.10
N VAL A 121 22.80 -4.28 10.78
CA VAL A 121 24.11 -4.04 10.12
C VAL A 121 24.49 -2.56 10.13
N ALA A 122 23.54 -1.70 9.74
CA ALA A 122 23.75 -0.26 9.67
C ALA A 122 22.45 0.49 9.96
N SER A 123 22.58 1.73 10.41
CA SER A 123 21.47 2.62 10.71
C SER A 123 21.65 3.97 10.02
N PHE A 124 20.60 4.47 9.39
CA PHE A 124 20.55 5.79 8.81
C PHE A 124 19.48 6.61 9.52
N GLU A 125 19.90 7.59 10.31
CA GLU A 125 18.96 8.50 10.97
C GLU A 125 18.37 9.50 9.95
N LEU A 126 17.04 9.58 9.90
CA LEU A 126 16.33 10.45 8.96
C LEU A 126 16.77 11.93 9.05
N PRO A 127 16.97 12.53 10.23
CA PRO A 127 17.44 13.91 10.33
C PRO A 127 18.84 14.12 9.74
N GLY A 128 19.71 13.11 9.83
CA GLY A 128 21.04 13.13 9.22
C GLY A 128 20.97 13.16 7.70
N LEU A 129 20.07 12.36 7.11
CA LEU A 129 19.86 12.27 5.66
C LEU A 129 19.40 13.58 5.02
N VAL A 130 18.64 14.43 5.73
CA VAL A 130 18.16 15.72 5.21
C VAL A 130 19.30 16.69 4.92
N ASN A 131 20.40 16.60 5.67
CA ASN A 131 21.52 17.54 5.56
C ASN A 131 22.68 16.99 4.69
N MET A 132 22.54 15.78 4.15
CA MET A 132 23.57 15.21 3.28
C MET A 132 23.65 15.98 1.96
N GLN A 133 24.87 16.16 1.48
CA GLN A 133 25.14 16.73 0.17
C GLN A 133 26.01 15.78 -0.63
N PHE A 134 25.77 15.70 -1.94
CA PHE A 134 26.51 14.80 -2.79
C PHE A 134 27.90 15.39 -3.04
N HIS A 135 28.92 14.72 -2.53
CA HIS A 135 30.31 15.15 -2.70
C HIS A 135 30.81 14.72 -4.08
N GLY A 136 30.58 15.56 -5.09
CA GLY A 136 31.04 15.31 -6.45
C GLY A 136 30.18 15.98 -7.50
N GLN A 137 30.44 15.66 -8.77
CA GLN A 137 29.56 16.05 -9.86
C GLN A 137 28.32 15.16 -9.87
N ILE A 138 27.12 15.76 -9.94
CA ILE A 138 25.86 15.03 -10.06
C ILE A 138 25.96 14.06 -11.26
N PRO A 139 25.60 12.78 -11.06
CA PRO A 139 25.78 11.74 -12.08
C PRO A 139 24.96 12.07 -13.33
N ARG A 140 25.61 12.05 -14.50
CA ARG A 140 24.94 12.26 -15.79
C ARG A 140 24.30 10.96 -16.26
N ALA A 141 23.03 11.04 -16.68
CA ALA A 141 22.32 9.93 -17.28
C ALA A 141 22.80 9.65 -18.72
N VAL A 142 23.02 8.38 -19.05
CA VAL A 142 23.21 7.88 -20.41
C VAL A 142 22.07 6.93 -20.75
N ASP A 143 21.30 7.25 -21.80
CA ASP A 143 20.20 6.41 -22.28
C ASP A 143 20.77 5.18 -23.02
N ILE A 144 20.42 3.97 -22.57
CA ILE A 144 20.86 2.70 -23.17
C ILE A 144 19.83 2.24 -24.21
N GLU A 145 18.59 2.03 -23.77
CA GLU A 145 17.52 1.48 -24.59
C GLU A 145 16.18 2.07 -24.17
N THR A 146 15.28 2.24 -25.14
CA THR A 146 13.92 2.75 -24.94
C THR A 146 12.94 1.78 -25.57
N VAL A 147 11.98 1.31 -24.78
CA VAL A 147 11.05 0.21 -25.13
C VAL A 147 9.62 0.62 -24.77
N GLY A 148 8.68 0.30 -25.64
CA GLY A 148 7.26 0.61 -25.44
C GLY A 148 6.82 1.85 -26.22
N HIS A 149 5.54 2.20 -26.12
CA HIS A 149 4.96 3.36 -26.80
C HIS A 149 4.04 4.08 -25.83
N PRO A 150 4.31 5.35 -25.50
CA PRO A 150 3.46 6.12 -24.61
C PRO A 150 2.20 6.63 -25.34
N PRO A 151 1.04 6.68 -24.66
CA PRO A 151 -0.15 7.35 -25.18
C PRO A 151 0.05 8.87 -25.28
N VAL A 152 -0.78 9.50 -26.12
CA VAL A 152 -0.81 10.96 -26.24
C VAL A 152 -1.66 11.56 -25.10
N PHE A 153 -1.12 12.58 -24.45
CA PHE A 153 -1.80 13.31 -23.38
C PHE A 153 -2.99 14.11 -23.92
N ASN A 154 -4.17 13.96 -23.31
CA ASN A 154 -5.35 14.73 -23.66
C ASN A 154 -5.29 16.16 -23.09
N THR A 155 -4.88 17.13 -23.91
CA THR A 155 -4.79 18.54 -23.50
C THR A 155 -6.14 19.16 -23.13
N ALA A 156 -7.27 18.58 -23.55
CA ALA A 156 -8.60 19.09 -23.18
C ALA A 156 -8.88 19.00 -21.67
N VAL A 157 -8.21 18.09 -20.97
CA VAL A 157 -8.38 17.87 -19.52
C VAL A 157 -7.82 19.03 -18.70
N GLU A 158 -6.89 19.82 -19.25
CA GLU A 158 -6.36 21.02 -18.59
C GLU A 158 -7.38 22.16 -18.48
N ALA A 159 -8.48 22.10 -19.24
CA ALA A 159 -9.57 23.06 -19.12
C ALA A 159 -10.48 22.81 -17.90
N ALA A 160 -10.22 21.75 -17.11
CA ALA A 160 -10.93 21.48 -15.87
C ALA A 160 -10.73 22.61 -14.85
N SER A 161 -11.82 23.02 -14.20
CA SER A 161 -11.84 24.05 -13.16
C SER A 161 -12.83 23.65 -12.06
N CYS A 162 -12.71 24.22 -10.86
CA CYS A 162 -13.61 23.91 -9.75
C CYS A 162 -15.09 24.18 -10.07
N LYS A 163 -15.37 25.13 -10.98
CA LYS A 163 -16.73 25.44 -11.46
C LYS A 163 -17.25 24.44 -12.49
N LYS A 164 -16.36 23.83 -13.26
CA LYS A 164 -16.67 22.85 -14.31
C LYS A 164 -15.72 21.65 -14.16
N PRO A 165 -15.92 20.82 -13.11
CA PRO A 165 -15.10 19.65 -12.91
C PRO A 165 -15.32 18.63 -14.03
N VAL A 166 -14.28 17.86 -14.34
CA VAL A 166 -14.37 16.74 -15.29
C VAL A 166 -14.62 15.46 -14.51
N LEU A 167 -15.70 14.75 -14.87
CA LEU A 167 -16.06 13.50 -14.21
C LEU A 167 -15.12 12.37 -14.64
N ILE A 168 -14.44 11.76 -13.66
CA ILE A 168 -13.63 10.55 -13.84
C ILE A 168 -14.37 9.39 -13.21
N LYS A 169 -14.63 8.35 -13.99
CA LYS A 169 -15.25 7.12 -13.48
C LYS A 169 -14.16 6.13 -13.09
N LYS A 170 -14.38 5.35 -12.04
CA LYS A 170 -13.58 4.14 -11.79
C LYS A 170 -13.75 3.20 -12.98
N ALA A 171 -12.77 3.19 -13.88
CA ALA A 171 -12.77 2.28 -15.00
C ALA A 171 -12.54 0.86 -14.45
N LYS A 172 -13.29 -0.13 -14.94
CA LYS A 172 -12.96 -1.55 -14.72
C LYS A 172 -11.77 -1.87 -15.60
N TYR A 173 -10.57 -1.68 -15.07
CA TYR A 173 -9.34 -2.16 -15.69
C TYR A 173 -9.05 -3.58 -15.22
N ASP A 174 -8.35 -4.35 -16.04
CA ASP A 174 -7.83 -5.67 -15.65
C ASP A 174 -6.85 -5.50 -14.47
N ALA A 175 -6.83 -6.44 -13.52
CA ALA A 175 -6.02 -6.34 -12.30
C ALA A 175 -4.52 -6.13 -12.65
N ASP A 176 -4.06 -6.80 -13.69
CA ASP A 176 -2.68 -6.73 -14.18
C ASP A 176 -2.36 -5.44 -14.95
N HIS A 177 -3.33 -4.57 -15.24
CA HIS A 177 -3.10 -3.41 -16.10
C HIS A 177 -2.04 -2.47 -15.50
N PHE A 178 -2.07 -2.24 -14.19
CA PHE A 178 -1.15 -1.32 -13.50
C PHE A 178 0.01 -2.02 -12.79
N LYS A 179 0.06 -3.36 -12.82
CA LYS A 179 1.10 -4.13 -12.15
C LYS A 179 2.46 -3.81 -12.76
N ARG A 180 3.43 -3.43 -11.93
CA ARG A 180 4.81 -3.17 -12.35
C ARG A 180 5.64 -4.43 -12.17
N SER A 181 6.37 -4.81 -13.21
CA SER A 181 7.27 -5.96 -13.16
C SER A 181 8.49 -5.68 -12.28
N ASP A 182 8.85 -6.60 -11.40
CA ASP A 182 10.05 -6.49 -10.58
C ASP A 182 11.34 -6.55 -11.44
N THR A 183 12.43 -6.05 -10.87
CA THR A 183 13.78 -6.04 -11.44
C THR A 183 14.24 -7.40 -11.94
N LEU A 184 13.98 -8.48 -11.18
CA LEU A 184 14.42 -9.82 -11.53
C LEU A 184 13.61 -10.41 -12.68
N SER A 185 12.32 -10.08 -12.78
CA SER A 185 11.40 -10.59 -13.79
C SER A 185 11.58 -9.97 -15.19
N ASP A 186 12.25 -8.82 -15.28
CA ASP A 186 12.38 -8.01 -16.50
C ASP A 186 13.34 -8.64 -17.54
N GLU A 187 12.83 -8.97 -18.72
CA GLU A 187 13.61 -9.55 -19.83
C GLU A 187 14.60 -8.56 -20.45
N VAL A 188 14.27 -7.26 -20.48
CA VAL A 188 15.12 -6.23 -21.08
C VAL A 188 16.34 -6.00 -20.18
N PHE A 189 16.16 -5.95 -18.85
CA PHE A 189 17.29 -5.93 -17.92
C PHE A 189 18.21 -7.12 -18.17
N ARG A 190 17.68 -8.35 -18.26
CA ARG A 190 18.49 -9.54 -18.58
C ARG A 190 19.24 -9.39 -19.90
N SER A 191 18.63 -8.78 -20.92
CA SER A 191 19.27 -8.56 -22.22
C SER A 191 20.40 -7.52 -22.16
N ILE A 192 20.23 -6.46 -21.36
CA ILE A 192 21.23 -5.41 -21.14
C ILE A 192 22.42 -6.00 -20.37
N LEU A 193 22.14 -6.70 -19.27
CA LEU A 193 23.16 -7.31 -18.42
C LEU A 193 23.97 -8.41 -19.14
N LYS A 194 23.37 -9.13 -20.09
CA LYS A 194 24.10 -10.09 -20.96
C LYS A 194 25.06 -9.43 -21.94
N LYS A 195 24.74 -8.22 -22.42
CA LYS A 195 25.58 -7.46 -23.37
C LYS A 195 26.73 -6.75 -22.66
N GLU A 196 26.52 -6.35 -21.41
CA GLU A 196 27.56 -5.73 -20.59
C GLU A 196 28.67 -6.77 -20.31
N ALA A 197 29.85 -6.49 -20.83
CA ALA A 197 31.04 -7.33 -20.69
C ALA A 197 31.52 -7.42 -19.22
N PRO A 198 32.34 -8.44 -18.87
CA PRO A 198 33.01 -8.46 -17.57
C PRO A 198 33.90 -7.22 -17.45
N GLY A 199 33.64 -6.45 -16.41
CA GLY A 199 34.41 -5.28 -15.99
C GLY A 199 34.58 -5.32 -14.47
N GLU A 200 35.26 -4.32 -13.91
CA GLU A 200 35.71 -4.35 -12.52
C GLU A 200 34.70 -3.71 -11.53
N HIS A 201 33.99 -2.64 -11.94
CA HIS A 201 33.21 -1.80 -11.03
C HIS A 201 31.77 -2.27 -10.81
N PRO A 202 31.26 -2.45 -9.59
CA PRO A 202 29.92 -2.96 -9.39
C PRO A 202 28.79 -2.33 -10.20
N ILE A 203 27.79 -3.16 -10.56
CA ILE A 203 26.60 -2.71 -11.30
C ILE A 203 25.39 -2.90 -10.41
N VAL A 204 24.66 -1.82 -10.12
CA VAL A 204 23.42 -1.84 -9.34
C VAL A 204 22.25 -1.73 -10.32
N VAL A 205 21.30 -2.66 -10.23
CA VAL A 205 20.12 -2.73 -11.10
C VAL A 205 18.89 -2.46 -10.25
N THR A 206 18.11 -1.47 -10.65
CA THR A 206 16.91 -1.06 -9.90
C THR A 206 15.85 -0.43 -10.81
N THR A 207 14.65 -0.21 -10.27
CA THR A 207 13.61 0.59 -10.93
C THR A 207 13.65 2.03 -10.43
N ASP A 208 13.09 2.94 -11.21
CA ASP A 208 12.94 4.34 -10.82
C ASP A 208 12.09 4.52 -9.55
N GLU A 209 11.08 3.69 -9.34
CA GLU A 209 10.23 3.70 -8.15
C GLU A 209 11.00 3.40 -6.86
N ILE A 210 11.84 2.37 -6.90
CA ILE A 210 12.69 1.94 -5.79
C ILE A 210 13.76 3.00 -5.54
N LEU A 211 14.41 3.49 -6.60
CA LEU A 211 15.42 4.53 -6.46
C LEU A 211 14.83 5.84 -5.95
N ALA A 212 13.65 6.24 -6.41
CA ALA A 212 12.94 7.42 -5.93
C ALA A 212 12.53 7.29 -4.46
N LEU A 213 12.17 6.09 -4.00
CA LEU A 213 11.90 5.79 -2.59
C LEU A 213 13.17 6.03 -1.74
N ILE A 214 14.30 5.46 -2.16
CA ILE A 214 15.59 5.62 -1.48
C ILE A 214 16.01 7.09 -1.46
N MET A 215 15.96 7.78 -2.60
CA MET A 215 16.33 9.20 -2.71
C MET A 215 15.53 10.11 -1.76
N SER A 216 14.26 9.78 -1.52
CA SER A 216 13.34 10.62 -0.74
C SER A 216 13.07 10.08 0.67
N CYS A 217 13.78 9.02 1.09
CA CYS A 217 13.50 8.30 2.33
C CYS A 217 13.62 9.15 3.59
N SER A 218 14.38 10.26 3.55
CA SER A 218 14.50 11.23 4.65
C SER A 218 13.17 11.81 5.15
N ARG A 219 12.11 11.71 4.33
CA ARG A 219 10.78 12.29 4.58
C ARG A 219 9.71 11.24 4.90
N CYS A 220 10.03 9.95 4.86
CA CYS A 220 9.05 8.88 5.06
C CYS A 220 8.61 8.75 6.53
N VAL A 221 7.35 8.40 6.73
CA VAL A 221 6.75 8.12 8.04
C VAL A 221 6.30 6.66 8.09
N HIS A 222 5.56 6.23 7.07
CA HIS A 222 5.00 4.87 6.96
C HIS A 222 6.09 3.81 6.73
N PRO A 223 5.84 2.57 7.20
CA PRO A 223 6.79 1.47 7.06
C PRO A 223 6.84 0.91 5.63
N TRP A 224 8.05 0.56 5.20
CA TRP A 224 8.34 -0.08 3.93
C TRP A 224 9.66 -0.85 4.05
N HIS A 225 9.86 -1.83 3.17
CA HIS A 225 11.12 -2.56 3.08
C HIS A 225 11.54 -2.74 1.62
N LEU A 226 12.83 -3.00 1.40
CA LEU A 226 13.43 -3.37 0.12
C LEU A 226 14.44 -4.49 0.35
N LEU A 227 14.57 -5.39 -0.63
CA LEU A 227 15.57 -6.44 -0.61
C LEU A 227 16.76 -6.03 -1.49
N PHE A 228 17.96 -6.13 -0.93
CA PHE A 228 19.22 -5.95 -1.64
C PHE A 228 19.91 -7.30 -1.77
N SER A 229 19.98 -7.81 -2.99
CA SER A 229 20.62 -9.09 -3.30
C SER A 229 21.89 -8.89 -4.11
N SER A 230 22.95 -9.61 -3.75
CA SER A 230 24.26 -9.51 -4.40
C SER A 230 24.58 -10.79 -5.18
N TYR A 231 24.74 -10.66 -6.50
CA TYR A 231 25.21 -11.75 -7.36
C TYR A 231 26.50 -11.33 -8.06
N ASN A 232 27.63 -11.76 -7.48
CA ASN A 232 28.97 -11.43 -7.97
C ASN A 232 29.19 -9.89 -8.00
N ARG A 233 29.29 -9.30 -9.19
CA ARG A 233 29.46 -7.85 -9.39
C ARG A 233 28.13 -7.10 -9.44
N MET A 234 27.04 -7.82 -9.72
CA MET A 234 25.70 -7.25 -9.91
C MET A 234 24.96 -7.22 -8.57
N VAL A 235 24.35 -6.08 -8.27
CA VAL A 235 23.47 -5.89 -7.11
C VAL A 235 22.08 -5.62 -7.64
N PHE A 236 21.09 -6.34 -7.14
CA PHE A 236 19.69 -6.13 -7.46
C PHE A 236 19.00 -5.55 -6.24
N ILE A 237 18.25 -4.47 -6.45
CA ILE A 237 17.39 -3.90 -5.43
C ILE A 237 15.96 -4.17 -5.87
N SER A 238 15.32 -5.13 -5.22
CA SER A 238 13.95 -5.54 -5.50
C SER A 238 13.01 -5.08 -4.39
N LYS A 239 11.72 -5.12 -4.71
CA LYS A 239 10.62 -4.91 -3.78
C LYS A 239 9.71 -6.12 -3.82
N GLU A 240 8.94 -6.32 -2.77
CA GLU A 240 7.88 -7.31 -2.76
C GLU A 240 6.71 -6.88 -3.67
N ASP A 241 6.07 -7.86 -4.29
CA ASP A 241 4.83 -7.65 -5.05
C ASP A 241 3.72 -7.18 -4.08
N GLU A 242 2.95 -6.16 -4.47
CA GLU A 242 1.87 -5.58 -3.65
C GLU A 242 2.31 -4.97 -2.30
N GLY A 243 3.61 -4.73 -2.11
CA GLY A 243 4.13 -4.09 -0.91
C GLY A 243 3.77 -2.60 -0.76
N ASN A 244 4.00 -2.05 0.44
CA ASN A 244 3.74 -0.63 0.78
C ASN A 244 4.52 0.39 -0.07
N VAL A 245 5.48 -0.05 -0.90
CA VAL A 245 6.25 0.80 -1.81
C VAL A 245 5.39 1.38 -2.94
N GLU A 246 4.41 0.60 -3.44
CA GLU A 246 3.53 1.02 -4.55
C GLU A 246 2.36 1.89 -4.11
N LYS A 247 1.95 1.71 -2.84
CA LYS A 247 0.80 2.36 -2.22
C LYS A 247 0.88 3.88 -2.28
N GLN A 248 -0.23 4.53 -2.59
CA GLN A 248 -0.32 5.99 -2.69
C GLN A 248 -0.93 6.59 -1.41
N TRP A 249 -0.12 6.71 -0.37
CA TRP A 249 -0.54 7.27 0.91
C TRP A 249 -1.09 8.70 0.81
N VAL A 250 -2.10 9.01 1.61
CA VAL A 250 -2.74 10.35 1.66
C VAL A 250 -2.53 10.93 3.05
N GLY A 251 -2.01 12.15 3.12
CA GLY A 251 -1.87 12.89 4.38
C GLY A 251 -0.79 12.35 5.32
N GLU A 252 0.18 11.59 4.81
CA GLU A 252 1.24 10.95 5.61
C GLU A 252 2.02 11.92 6.52
N THR A 253 2.27 13.15 6.05
CA THR A 253 3.09 14.14 6.77
C THR A 253 2.26 15.25 7.39
N VAL A 254 0.94 15.05 7.52
CA VAL A 254 0.05 16.00 8.19
C VAL A 254 0.51 16.17 9.64
N SER A 255 0.61 17.42 10.08
CA SER A 255 0.95 17.71 11.47
C SER A 255 -0.16 17.20 12.39
N THR A 256 0.16 16.26 13.27
CA THR A 256 -0.74 15.69 14.28
C THR A 256 -1.40 16.73 15.20
N ALA A 257 -0.91 17.97 15.21
CA ALA A 257 -1.54 19.10 15.91
C ALA A 257 -2.94 19.47 15.36
N TYR A 258 -3.24 19.16 14.10
CA TYR A 258 -4.55 19.47 13.48
C TYR A 258 -5.65 18.43 13.78
N ASN A 259 -5.28 17.24 14.26
CA ASN A 259 -6.22 16.13 14.50
C ASN A 259 -6.78 16.10 15.94
N GLN A 260 -6.54 17.15 16.74
CA GLN A 260 -7.04 17.23 18.12
C GLN A 260 -8.57 17.45 18.22
N GLY A 261 -9.28 17.54 17.10
CA GLY A 261 -10.72 17.84 17.05
C GLY A 261 -11.64 16.69 16.59
N ASP A 262 -11.12 15.66 15.94
CA ASP A 262 -11.93 14.58 15.34
C ASP A 262 -11.56 13.24 15.99
N GLU A 263 -12.13 12.93 17.16
CA GLU A 263 -11.89 11.67 17.91
C GLU A 263 -12.40 10.41 17.18
N ASP A 264 -13.17 10.56 16.08
CA ASP A 264 -13.95 9.47 15.49
C ASP A 264 -13.34 8.81 14.22
N PHE A 265 -12.25 9.34 13.63
CA PHE A 265 -11.85 8.96 12.25
C PHE A 265 -10.46 8.35 12.07
N ALA A 266 -9.65 8.32 13.11
CA ALA A 266 -8.24 7.99 12.94
C ALA A 266 -8.00 6.52 13.34
N THR A 267 -8.51 5.57 12.54
CA THR A 267 -8.19 4.14 12.64
C THR A 267 -7.20 3.75 11.54
N VAL A 268 -6.41 2.68 11.75
CA VAL A 268 -5.50 2.12 10.73
C VAL A 268 -6.25 1.77 9.44
N GLU A 269 -7.43 1.16 9.58
CA GLU A 269 -8.32 0.80 8.48
C GLU A 269 -8.75 2.02 7.64
N ALA A 270 -8.95 3.18 8.26
CA ALA A 270 -9.30 4.40 7.53
C ALA A 270 -8.13 4.88 6.66
N VAL A 271 -6.89 4.77 7.14
CA VAL A 271 -5.68 5.13 6.38
C VAL A 271 -5.50 4.19 5.19
N GLU A 272 -5.69 2.88 5.39
CA GLU A 272 -5.59 1.88 4.32
C GLU A 272 -6.73 2.02 3.29
N SER A 273 -7.95 2.29 3.74
CA SER A 273 -9.08 2.55 2.85
C SER A 273 -8.85 3.80 1.99
N LEU A 274 -8.32 4.88 2.58
CA LEU A 274 -8.01 6.10 1.86
C LEU A 274 -6.84 5.92 0.87
N GLU A 275 -5.86 5.09 1.22
CA GLU A 275 -4.77 4.69 0.33
C GLU A 275 -5.32 3.93 -0.90
N ALA A 276 -6.13 2.90 -0.68
CA ALA A 276 -6.73 2.12 -1.76
C ALA A 276 -7.56 3.00 -2.70
N GLU A 277 -8.35 3.93 -2.14
CA GLU A 277 -9.10 4.93 -2.91
C GLU A 277 -8.18 5.88 -3.69
N CYS A 278 -7.05 6.32 -3.12
CA CYS A 278 -6.09 7.17 -3.82
C CYS A 278 -5.41 6.43 -4.99
N THR A 279 -5.10 5.14 -4.80
CA THR A 279 -4.55 4.28 -5.84
C THR A 279 -5.57 4.07 -6.97
N HIS A 280 -6.83 3.81 -6.65
CA HIS A 280 -7.91 3.73 -7.65
C HIS A 280 -8.14 5.05 -8.39
N ALA A 281 -8.17 6.18 -7.68
CA ALA A 281 -8.29 7.51 -8.28
C ALA A 281 -7.13 7.80 -9.25
N SER A 282 -5.92 7.38 -8.88
CA SER A 282 -4.73 7.58 -9.71
C SER A 282 -4.77 6.77 -10.99
N ASN A 283 -5.15 5.50 -10.88
CA ASN A 283 -5.31 4.61 -12.02
C ASN A 283 -6.42 5.11 -12.96
N ALA A 284 -7.56 5.54 -12.40
CA ALA A 284 -8.67 6.10 -13.16
C ALA A 284 -8.27 7.41 -13.88
N PHE A 285 -7.48 8.27 -13.21
CA PHE A 285 -6.96 9.49 -13.80
C PHE A 285 -6.07 9.20 -15.02
N VAL A 286 -5.09 8.30 -14.88
CA VAL A 286 -4.20 7.91 -15.98
C VAL A 286 -4.99 7.43 -17.20
N VAL A 287 -5.99 6.56 -17.01
CA VAL A 287 -6.84 6.07 -18.12
C VAL A 287 -7.66 7.18 -18.76
N SER A 288 -8.20 8.09 -17.94
CA SER A 288 -9.05 9.18 -18.44
C SER A 288 -8.29 10.24 -19.25
N VAL A 289 -7.04 10.48 -18.90
CA VAL A 289 -6.19 11.54 -19.47
C VAL A 289 -5.44 11.05 -20.70
N CYS A 290 -5.10 9.76 -20.76
CA CYS A 290 -4.42 9.17 -21.90
C CYS A 290 -5.40 8.91 -23.06
N GLN A 291 -5.12 9.49 -24.23
CA GLN A 291 -5.88 9.19 -25.43
C GLN A 291 -5.47 7.81 -25.98
N THR A 292 -6.39 7.11 -26.64
CA THR A 292 -6.11 5.83 -27.31
C THR A 292 -5.11 5.98 -28.47
N ARG A 293 -4.88 7.21 -28.94
CA ARG A 293 -3.90 7.48 -30.00
C ARG A 293 -2.48 7.30 -29.46
N GLN A 294 -1.73 6.42 -30.12
CA GLN A 294 -0.33 6.17 -29.82
C GLN A 294 0.58 7.10 -30.63
N ASP A 295 1.64 7.59 -30.01
CA ASP A 295 2.79 8.08 -30.75
C ASP A 295 3.71 6.88 -31.07
N LYS A 296 3.91 6.60 -32.36
CA LYS A 296 4.70 5.45 -32.85
C LYS A 296 6.13 5.87 -33.23
N SER A 297 6.63 6.98 -32.69
CA SER A 297 7.93 7.53 -33.09
C SER A 297 9.11 6.63 -32.66
N GLY A 298 9.57 5.77 -33.58
CA GLY A 298 10.92 5.19 -33.61
C GLY A 298 11.29 4.19 -32.50
N GLN A 299 10.35 3.72 -31.70
CA GLN A 299 10.61 2.84 -30.56
C GLN A 299 10.38 1.37 -30.91
N LYS A 300 11.17 0.47 -30.31
CA LYS A 300 10.95 -0.97 -30.49
C LYS A 300 9.58 -1.32 -29.90
N PRO A 301 8.76 -2.15 -30.58
CA PRO A 301 7.56 -2.67 -29.97
C PRO A 301 7.99 -3.46 -28.73
N GLY A 302 7.73 -2.90 -27.55
CA GLY A 302 7.72 -3.71 -26.34
C GLY A 302 6.69 -4.82 -26.53
N LYS A 303 6.87 -5.96 -25.83
CA LYS A 303 5.72 -6.83 -25.59
C LYS A 303 4.60 -5.91 -25.09
N PRO A 304 3.36 -6.02 -25.61
CA PRO A 304 2.27 -5.21 -25.12
C PRO A 304 2.04 -5.64 -23.66
N ASN A 305 2.74 -5.01 -22.72
CA ASN A 305 2.24 -4.92 -21.36
C ASN A 305 0.85 -4.34 -21.49
N LYS A 306 -0.07 -4.87 -20.69
CA LYS A 306 -1.50 -4.52 -20.74
C LYS A 306 -1.72 -3.00 -20.65
N GLN A 307 -0.75 -2.24 -20.12
CA GLN A 307 -0.68 -0.79 -20.17
C GLN A 307 0.35 -0.24 -21.16
N GLN A 308 -0.08 0.77 -21.91
CA GLN A 308 0.76 1.52 -22.85
C GLN A 308 1.64 2.49 -22.05
N ARG A 309 2.88 2.08 -21.74
CA ARG A 309 3.91 2.94 -21.13
C ARG A 309 5.18 2.89 -21.95
N LEU A 310 6.02 3.89 -21.74
CA LEU A 310 7.39 3.93 -22.24
C LEU A 310 8.36 3.62 -21.11
N HIS A 311 9.18 2.60 -21.30
CA HIS A 311 10.28 2.25 -20.41
C HIS A 311 11.61 2.72 -21.02
N ARG A 312 12.37 3.49 -20.26
CA ARG A 312 13.69 3.99 -20.64
C ARG A 312 14.72 3.45 -19.67
N TYR A 313 15.68 2.70 -20.19
CA TYR A 313 16.78 2.15 -19.41
C TYR A 313 17.95 3.13 -19.46
N ARG A 314 18.33 3.63 -18.28
CA ARG A 314 19.36 4.66 -18.11
C ARG A 314 20.50 4.15 -17.25
N ARG A 315 21.72 4.55 -17.59
CA ARG A 315 22.92 4.33 -16.79
C ARG A 315 23.35 5.63 -16.13
N TYR A 316 23.61 5.57 -14.83
CA TYR A 316 24.22 6.64 -14.04
C TYR A 316 25.57 6.13 -13.53
N ILE A 317 26.63 6.87 -13.82
CA ILE A 317 27.98 6.53 -13.35
C ILE A 317 28.20 7.29 -12.04
N MET A 318 28.36 6.56 -10.94
CA MET A 318 28.58 7.13 -9.61
C MET A 318 30.08 7.18 -9.31
N HIS A 319 30.55 8.28 -8.71
CA HIS A 319 31.94 8.50 -8.31
C HIS A 319 32.99 8.21 -9.40
N GLU A 320 32.78 8.78 -10.59
CA GLU A 320 33.68 8.63 -11.73
C GLU A 320 35.13 8.98 -11.36
N GLY A 321 36.07 8.09 -11.70
CA GLY A 321 37.51 8.28 -11.43
C GLY A 321 37.97 7.92 -10.01
N THR A 322 37.08 7.48 -9.13
CA THR A 322 37.44 7.02 -7.77
C THR A 322 37.44 5.49 -7.66
N LYS A 323 38.07 4.95 -6.61
CA LYS A 323 38.04 3.51 -6.29
C LYS A 323 36.63 3.01 -5.94
N ASN A 324 35.77 3.88 -5.42
CA ASN A 324 34.41 3.53 -4.99
C ASN A 324 33.38 3.67 -6.12
N ARG A 325 33.83 3.70 -7.38
CA ARG A 325 32.95 3.79 -8.54
C ARG A 325 32.01 2.58 -8.62
N TYR A 326 30.74 2.85 -8.87
CA TYR A 326 29.74 1.86 -9.27
C TYR A 326 28.82 2.46 -10.33
N ASP A 327 28.22 1.60 -11.15
CA ASP A 327 27.29 2.01 -12.19
C ASP A 327 25.87 1.61 -11.78
N LEU A 328 24.92 2.54 -11.90
CA LEU A 328 23.51 2.33 -11.57
C LEU A 328 22.70 2.27 -12.86
N ILE A 329 22.05 1.14 -13.12
CA ILE A 329 21.16 0.93 -14.26
C ILE A 329 19.72 0.97 -13.76
N VAL A 330 18.97 1.95 -14.24
CA VAL A 330 17.61 2.25 -13.79
C VAL A 330 16.62 2.09 -14.93
N ARG A 331 15.52 1.37 -14.70
CA ARG A 331 14.35 1.40 -15.58
C ARG A 331 13.45 2.56 -15.17
N CYS A 332 13.36 3.56 -16.02
CA CYS A 332 12.52 4.73 -15.84
C CYS A 332 11.22 4.61 -16.65
N GLU A 333 10.10 5.00 -16.07
CA GLU A 333 8.80 5.01 -16.73
C GLU A 333 8.40 6.41 -17.20
N VAL A 334 7.67 6.45 -18.30
CA VAL A 334 7.00 7.64 -18.83
C VAL A 334 5.58 7.27 -19.21
N ASP A 335 4.62 8.05 -18.70
CA ASP A 335 3.19 7.74 -18.80
C ASP A 335 2.55 8.28 -20.07
N ALA A 336 2.93 9.49 -20.53
CA ALA A 336 2.34 10.09 -21.71
C ALA A 336 3.30 11.03 -22.45
N VAL A 337 2.95 11.36 -23.70
CA VAL A 337 3.61 12.40 -24.50
C VAL A 337 2.68 13.59 -24.70
N ARG A 338 3.20 14.79 -24.43
CA ARG A 338 2.53 16.07 -24.66
C ARG A 338 3.44 16.96 -25.50
N ASN A 339 2.99 17.37 -26.69
CA ASN A 339 3.72 18.29 -27.57
C ASN A 339 5.20 17.91 -27.73
N ASN A 340 5.48 16.63 -28.03
CA ASN A 340 6.83 16.02 -28.13
C ASN A 340 7.67 16.03 -26.85
N LYS A 341 7.10 16.40 -25.71
CA LYS A 341 7.74 16.28 -24.40
C LYS A 341 7.11 15.12 -23.62
N TYR A 342 7.94 14.37 -22.93
CA TYR A 342 7.49 13.30 -22.05
C TYR A 342 6.93 13.87 -20.76
N THR A 343 5.82 13.29 -20.29
CA THR A 343 5.22 13.65 -19.01
C THR A 343 4.83 12.43 -18.20
N ARG A 344 4.93 12.55 -16.88
CA ARG A 344 4.40 11.60 -15.93
C ARG A 344 3.16 12.14 -15.26
N LEU A 345 2.23 11.25 -14.98
CA LEU A 345 0.90 11.57 -14.47
C LEU A 345 0.83 11.16 -13.00
N PHE A 346 0.48 12.11 -12.15
CA PHE A 346 0.29 11.92 -10.72
C PHE A 346 -1.02 12.54 -10.28
N THR A 347 -1.49 12.12 -9.11
CA THR A 347 -2.84 12.45 -8.64
C THR A 347 -2.83 12.67 -7.14
N LEU A 348 -3.42 13.79 -6.74
CA LEU A 348 -3.71 14.10 -5.36
C LEU A 348 -5.20 13.86 -5.12
N LEU A 349 -5.52 13.03 -4.13
CA LEU A 349 -6.87 12.79 -3.66
C LEU A 349 -7.15 13.68 -2.43
N GLU A 350 -8.27 14.37 -2.44
CA GLU A 350 -8.73 15.15 -1.29
C GLU A 350 -9.16 14.21 -0.15
N GLU A 351 -8.71 14.46 1.07
CA GLU A 351 -9.22 13.75 2.24
C GLU A 351 -10.71 14.06 2.42
N TYR A 352 -11.54 13.02 2.30
CA TYR A 352 -12.97 13.18 2.41
C TYR A 352 -13.40 13.23 3.88
N SER A 353 -13.74 14.43 4.34
CA SER A 353 -14.44 14.61 5.62
C SER A 353 -15.86 15.08 5.37
N HIS A 354 -16.85 14.35 5.88
CA HIS A 354 -18.27 14.70 5.76
C HIS A 354 -18.59 16.09 6.32
N ASN A 355 -17.84 16.53 7.35
CA ASN A 355 -18.11 17.76 8.08
C ASN A 355 -17.31 18.97 7.58
N LYS A 356 -16.33 18.77 6.69
CA LYS A 356 -15.46 19.86 6.22
C LYS A 356 -15.79 20.20 4.75
N PRO A 357 -16.14 21.47 4.44
CA PRO A 357 -16.31 21.88 3.05
C PRO A 357 -14.97 21.76 2.32
N SER A 358 -15.01 21.34 1.04
CA SER A 358 -13.78 21.22 0.22
C SER A 358 -13.04 22.55 0.17
N GLU A 359 -11.81 22.56 0.67
CA GLU A 359 -10.93 23.72 0.59
C GLU A 359 -10.45 23.92 -0.85
N TRP A 360 -10.19 22.82 -1.56
CA TRP A 360 -9.74 22.86 -2.95
C TRP A 360 -10.76 23.55 -3.85
N ARG A 361 -12.06 23.26 -3.73
CA ARG A 361 -13.09 23.92 -4.56
C ARG A 361 -13.19 25.44 -4.34
N LYS A 362 -12.72 25.95 -3.20
CA LYS A 362 -12.70 27.39 -2.91
C LYS A 362 -11.41 28.05 -3.40
N MET A 363 -10.27 27.40 -3.18
CA MET A 363 -8.96 28.02 -3.31
C MET A 363 -8.27 27.68 -4.63
N LEU A 364 -8.50 26.51 -5.23
CA LEU A 364 -7.68 26.01 -6.34
C LEU A 364 -7.76 26.87 -7.61
N ASP A 365 -8.92 27.45 -7.93
CA ASP A 365 -9.09 28.35 -9.08
C ASP A 365 -8.39 29.72 -8.88
N SER A 366 -8.21 30.18 -7.63
CA SER A 366 -7.68 31.52 -7.31
C SER A 366 -6.24 31.51 -6.80
N GLN A 367 -5.84 30.46 -6.09
CA GLN A 367 -4.58 30.32 -5.35
C GLN A 367 -3.99 28.92 -5.54
N GLN A 368 -3.90 28.46 -6.79
CA GLN A 368 -3.39 27.13 -7.13
C GLN A 368 -2.00 26.83 -6.50
N SER A 369 -1.09 27.81 -6.52
CA SER A 369 0.24 27.66 -5.92
C SER A 369 0.19 27.42 -4.41
N THR A 370 -0.70 28.13 -3.70
CA THR A 370 -0.90 27.95 -2.25
C THR A 370 -1.44 26.56 -1.95
N CYS A 371 -2.41 26.08 -2.75
CA CYS A 371 -2.91 24.72 -2.63
C CYS A 371 -1.81 23.68 -2.86
N VAL A 372 -1.01 23.82 -3.92
CA VAL A 372 0.12 22.90 -4.21
C VAL A 372 1.13 22.88 -3.07
N SER A 373 1.50 24.04 -2.50
CA SER A 373 2.42 24.11 -1.36
C SER A 373 1.83 23.55 -0.07
N SER A 374 0.52 23.73 0.16
CA SER A 374 -0.19 23.14 1.30
C SER A 374 -0.22 21.61 1.17
N GLU A 375 -0.56 21.10 0.00
CA GLU A 375 -0.55 19.66 -0.27
C GLU A 375 0.84 19.05 -0.16
N PHE A 376 1.89 19.78 -0.58
CA PHE A 376 3.25 19.35 -0.35
C PHE A 376 3.60 19.19 1.13
N ARG A 377 3.08 20.04 2.02
CA ARG A 377 3.28 19.88 3.46
C ARG A 377 2.57 18.64 4.00
N ASN A 378 1.39 18.32 3.47
CA ASN A 378 0.58 17.18 3.92
C ASN A 378 1.04 15.83 3.32
N ASN A 379 1.62 15.86 2.11
CA ASN A 379 2.03 14.70 1.32
C ASN A 379 3.52 14.77 0.93
N MET A 380 4.39 15.18 1.86
CA MET A 380 5.76 15.60 1.56
C MET A 380 6.59 14.45 0.96
N PHE A 381 6.47 13.24 1.51
CA PHE A 381 7.18 12.06 1.00
C PHE A 381 6.71 11.68 -0.41
N LYS A 382 5.40 11.51 -0.59
CA LYS A 382 4.77 11.17 -1.88
C LYS A 382 5.17 12.14 -3.00
N MET A 383 5.04 13.45 -2.76
CA MET A 383 5.39 14.45 -3.78
C MET A 383 6.89 14.53 -4.04
N SER A 384 7.74 14.30 -3.02
CA SER A 384 9.19 14.20 -3.20
C SER A 384 9.57 12.99 -4.07
N ARG A 385 8.89 11.85 -3.90
CA ARG A 385 9.07 10.67 -4.78
C ARG A 385 8.72 11.00 -6.23
N TRP A 386 7.60 11.69 -6.46
CA TRP A 386 7.18 12.07 -7.83
C TRP A 386 8.17 13.00 -8.53
N VAL A 387 8.75 13.93 -7.77
CA VAL A 387 9.84 14.78 -8.23
C VAL A 387 11.06 13.95 -8.66
N SER A 388 11.49 13.00 -7.81
CA SER A 388 12.61 12.11 -8.12
C SER A 388 12.32 11.25 -9.36
N LEU A 389 11.11 10.72 -9.50
CA LEU A 389 10.67 9.97 -10.68
C LEU A 389 10.75 10.81 -11.97
N CYS A 390 10.31 12.06 -11.92
CA CYS A 390 10.40 12.98 -13.06
C CYS A 390 11.85 13.33 -13.39
N HIS A 391 12.69 13.54 -12.39
CA HIS A 391 14.12 13.81 -12.56
C HIS A 391 14.84 12.62 -13.21
N LEU A 392 14.59 11.40 -12.71
CA LEU A 392 15.18 10.16 -13.22
C LEU A 392 14.74 9.84 -14.65
N SER A 393 13.52 10.19 -15.05
CA SER A 393 12.99 9.98 -16.41
C SER A 393 13.24 11.17 -17.35
N ASN A 394 13.66 12.33 -16.82
CA ASN A 394 13.72 13.62 -17.54
C ASN A 394 12.37 13.95 -18.21
N SER A 395 11.30 13.91 -17.41
CA SER A 395 9.93 14.16 -17.84
C SER A 395 9.31 15.35 -17.10
N MET A 396 8.33 16.00 -17.71
CA MET A 396 7.48 16.97 -17.01
C MET A 396 6.54 16.27 -16.04
N MET A 397 6.21 16.96 -14.95
CA MET A 397 5.30 16.45 -13.92
C MET A 397 3.90 17.03 -14.16
N THR A 398 2.91 16.14 -14.31
CA THR A 398 1.50 16.52 -14.39
C THR A 398 0.77 16.01 -13.15
N ILE A 399 0.15 16.90 -12.38
CA ILE A 399 -0.58 16.61 -11.15
C ILE A 399 -2.06 16.90 -11.37
N GLY A 400 -2.91 15.88 -11.21
CA GLY A 400 -4.37 16.01 -11.17
C GLY A 400 -4.87 16.19 -9.73
N PHE A 401 -5.69 17.21 -9.48
CA PHE A 401 -6.40 17.40 -8.22
C PHE A 401 -7.77 16.74 -8.31
N VAL A 402 -7.93 15.62 -7.61
CA VAL A 402 -9.12 14.77 -7.67
C VAL A 402 -9.84 14.78 -6.33
N SER A 403 -11.13 15.07 -6.36
CA SER A 403 -12.01 15.05 -5.19
C SER A 403 -13.07 13.98 -5.38
N PHE A 404 -13.60 13.43 -4.29
CA PHE A 404 -14.76 12.55 -4.36
C PHE A 404 -15.95 13.30 -4.98
N LEU A 405 -16.70 12.63 -5.85
CA LEU A 405 -17.92 13.20 -6.40
C LEU A 405 -18.92 13.41 -5.25
N ARG A 406 -19.30 14.66 -5.02
CA ARG A 406 -20.34 15.02 -4.04
C ARG A 406 -21.70 15.01 -4.71
N ARG A 407 -22.59 14.11 -4.28
CA ARG A 407 -24.00 14.14 -4.71
C ARG A 407 -24.76 15.21 -3.93
N ALA A 408 -25.79 15.78 -4.55
CA ALA A 408 -26.67 16.78 -3.94
C ALA A 408 -27.37 16.27 -2.66
N GLU A 409 -27.50 14.95 -2.50
CA GLU A 409 -28.10 14.27 -1.35
C GLU A 409 -27.11 14.06 -0.18
N GLY A 410 -25.91 14.63 -0.23
CA GLY A 410 -24.95 14.61 0.88
C GLY A 410 -24.07 13.36 0.98
N GLY A 411 -24.23 12.38 0.08
CA GLY A 411 -23.34 11.22 -0.05
C GLY A 411 -22.22 11.43 -1.07
N ALA A 412 -20.99 11.07 -0.72
CA ALA A 412 -19.94 10.85 -1.72
C ALA A 412 -20.21 9.54 -2.47
N SER A 413 -20.08 9.55 -3.79
CA SER A 413 -20.11 8.28 -4.53
C SER A 413 -18.74 7.62 -4.50
N THR A 414 -18.70 6.34 -4.13
CA THR A 414 -17.48 5.52 -4.17
C THR A 414 -17.00 5.24 -5.59
N ASP A 415 -17.87 5.35 -6.61
CA ASP A 415 -17.55 4.88 -7.98
C ASP A 415 -16.99 5.96 -8.93
N SER A 416 -17.00 7.23 -8.51
CA SER A 416 -16.69 8.34 -9.41
C SER A 416 -16.04 9.49 -8.66
N TYR A 417 -15.14 10.17 -9.36
CA TYR A 417 -14.37 11.29 -8.87
C TYR A 417 -14.55 12.52 -9.76
N ASP A 418 -14.38 13.70 -9.16
CA ASP A 418 -14.33 14.97 -9.86
C ASP A 418 -12.89 15.46 -9.98
N LEU A 419 -12.42 15.64 -11.21
CA LEU A 419 -11.18 16.34 -11.48
C LEU A 419 -11.41 17.85 -11.44
N LEU A 420 -10.77 18.51 -10.47
CA LEU A 420 -10.95 19.93 -10.23
C LEU A 420 -9.98 20.79 -11.04
N SER A 421 -8.72 20.37 -11.12
CA SER A 421 -7.67 21.09 -11.86
C SER A 421 -6.53 20.14 -12.21
N VAL A 422 -5.78 20.50 -13.26
CA VAL A 422 -4.54 19.84 -13.66
C VAL A 422 -3.41 20.87 -13.67
N CYS A 423 -2.31 20.56 -12.98
CA CYS A 423 -1.11 21.37 -12.99
C CYS A 423 -0.01 20.60 -13.72
N THR A 424 0.54 21.18 -14.79
CA THR A 424 1.72 20.62 -15.48
C THR A 424 2.89 21.57 -15.33
N ALA A 425 4.01 21.08 -14.81
CA ALA A 425 5.22 21.86 -14.63
C ALA A 425 6.48 21.02 -14.91
N GLU A 426 7.59 21.71 -15.16
CA GLU A 426 8.90 21.07 -15.23
C GLU A 426 9.37 20.73 -13.82
N HIS A 427 10.03 19.57 -13.65
CA HIS A 427 10.48 19.12 -12.34
C HIS A 427 11.46 20.13 -11.69
N THR A 428 12.26 20.85 -12.48
CA THR A 428 13.19 21.88 -11.98
C THR A 428 12.47 23.04 -11.30
N ALA A 429 11.33 23.49 -11.84
CA ALA A 429 10.51 24.54 -11.24
C ALA A 429 9.85 24.06 -9.94
N LEU A 430 9.36 22.81 -9.92
CA LEU A 430 8.77 22.22 -8.73
C LEU A 430 9.79 21.97 -7.61
N ASN A 431 11.03 21.62 -7.95
CA ASN A 431 12.11 21.47 -6.98
C ASN A 431 12.35 22.76 -6.20
N MET A 432 12.36 23.90 -6.91
CA MET A 432 12.49 25.21 -6.28
C MET A 432 11.28 25.55 -5.39
N LEU A 433 10.07 25.20 -5.82
CA LEU A 433 8.85 25.42 -5.04
C LEU A 433 8.81 24.59 -3.75
N PHE A 434 9.25 23.33 -3.81
CA PHE A 434 9.24 22.40 -2.69
C PHE A 434 10.48 22.48 -1.79
N GLY A 435 11.54 23.17 -2.23
CA GLY A 435 12.82 23.20 -1.53
C GLY A 435 13.54 21.85 -1.52
N ILE A 436 13.38 21.06 -2.58
CA ILE A 436 14.04 19.76 -2.74
C ILE A 436 15.33 19.96 -3.54
N GLU A 437 16.46 19.72 -2.90
CA GLU A 437 17.76 19.78 -3.54
C GLU A 437 18.11 18.42 -4.20
N ILE A 438 18.38 18.43 -5.50
CA ILE A 438 18.76 17.20 -6.25
C ILE A 438 20.07 16.60 -5.72
N SER A 439 21.01 17.44 -5.27
CA SER A 439 22.26 16.99 -4.64
C SER A 439 21.96 16.15 -3.39
N ASN A 440 21.04 16.59 -2.54
CA ASN A 440 20.64 15.84 -1.36
C ASN A 440 20.04 14.46 -1.73
N LEU A 441 19.16 14.41 -2.74
CA LEU A 441 18.55 13.15 -3.19
C LEU A 441 19.61 12.12 -3.61
N TRP A 442 20.62 12.53 -4.38
CA TRP A 442 21.71 11.64 -4.78
C TRP A 442 22.63 11.27 -3.62
N ALA A 443 22.88 12.19 -2.67
CA ALA A 443 23.68 11.91 -1.48
C ALA A 443 23.08 10.81 -0.62
N VAL A 444 21.75 10.86 -0.41
CA VAL A 444 21.02 9.85 0.35
C VAL A 444 21.07 8.49 -0.35
N ALA A 445 20.81 8.47 -1.67
CA ALA A 445 20.88 7.24 -2.44
C ALA A 445 22.29 6.64 -2.45
N ASP A 446 23.31 7.48 -2.60
CA ASP A 446 24.69 7.06 -2.59
C ASP A 446 25.14 6.52 -1.23
N ALA A 447 24.75 7.15 -0.13
CA ALA A 447 25.07 6.68 1.21
C ALA A 447 24.52 5.27 1.46
N ILE A 448 23.24 5.05 1.15
CA ILE A 448 22.58 3.76 1.37
C ILE A 448 23.18 2.68 0.46
N ILE A 449 23.29 2.96 -0.84
CA ILE A 449 23.81 1.99 -1.81
C ILE A 449 25.27 1.69 -1.50
N SER A 450 26.12 2.69 -1.27
CA SER A 450 27.54 2.49 -0.96
C SER A 450 27.78 1.66 0.30
N THR A 451 26.94 1.81 1.34
CA THR A 451 27.02 0.94 2.53
C THR A 451 26.73 -0.52 2.20
N PHE A 452 25.71 -0.79 1.37
CA PHE A 452 25.45 -2.16 0.90
C PHE A 452 26.61 -2.69 0.05
N ILE A 453 27.16 -1.86 -0.83
CA ILE A 453 28.30 -2.21 -1.69
C ILE A 453 29.56 -2.57 -0.89
N GLN A 454 29.73 -2.00 0.31
CA GLN A 454 30.83 -2.35 1.22
C GLN A 454 30.59 -3.68 1.96
N ASN A 455 29.32 -4.03 2.20
CA ASN A 455 28.88 -5.21 2.95
C ASN A 455 28.20 -6.25 2.04
N ARG A 456 28.83 -6.63 0.92
CA ARG A 456 28.25 -7.51 -0.12
C ARG A 456 28.19 -8.99 0.22
N ASP A 457 28.51 -9.36 1.46
CA ASP A 457 28.69 -10.76 1.84
C ASP A 457 27.37 -11.53 1.87
N ARG A 458 26.25 -10.85 2.16
CA ARG A 458 24.91 -11.43 2.30
C ARG A 458 23.83 -10.49 1.77
N ASP A 459 22.67 -11.07 1.48
CA ASP A 459 21.48 -10.32 1.15
C ASP A 459 20.96 -9.55 2.37
N LEU A 460 20.55 -8.30 2.17
CA LEU A 460 20.13 -7.40 3.24
C LEU A 460 18.73 -6.84 2.96
N TYR A 461 17.92 -6.74 4.01
CA TYR A 461 16.69 -5.96 3.99
C TYR A 461 16.96 -4.53 4.45
N LEU A 462 16.61 -3.55 3.62
CA LEU A 462 16.54 -2.15 4.03
C LEU A 462 15.12 -1.86 4.53
N VAL A 463 14.96 -1.56 5.81
CA VAL A 463 13.64 -1.41 6.44
C VAL A 463 13.45 -0.06 7.10
N LYS A 464 12.32 0.57 6.79
CA LYS A 464 11.73 1.64 7.60
C LYS A 464 10.63 1.04 8.48
N ARG A 465 10.82 1.10 9.80
CA ARG A 465 9.80 0.66 10.77
C ARG A 465 8.82 1.79 11.09
N ALA A 466 7.62 1.44 11.56
CA ALA A 466 6.63 2.44 11.95
C ALA A 466 7.08 3.17 13.23
N GLY A 467 6.94 4.49 13.26
CA GLY A 467 7.26 5.31 14.45
C GLY A 467 8.75 5.56 14.71
N THR A 468 9.66 4.80 14.10
CA THR A 468 11.11 5.08 14.17
C THR A 468 11.49 6.21 13.20
N LYS A 469 12.55 6.95 13.55
CA LYS A 469 13.16 7.98 12.70
C LYS A 469 14.49 7.51 12.09
N SER A 470 14.58 6.21 11.81
CA SER A 470 15.73 5.58 11.16
C SER A 470 15.27 4.64 10.05
N VAL A 471 16.14 4.46 9.06
CA VAL A 471 16.07 3.38 8.07
C VAL A 471 17.28 2.49 8.33
N ASP A 472 17.05 1.19 8.46
CA ASP A 472 18.06 0.27 8.99
C ASP A 472 18.26 -0.93 8.04
N PHE A 473 19.50 -1.41 7.95
CA PHE A 473 19.83 -2.66 7.26
C PHE A 473 19.78 -3.83 8.24
N TYR A 474 19.08 -4.89 7.86
CA TYR A 474 19.01 -6.18 8.53
C TYR A 474 19.50 -7.27 7.59
N TYR A 475 20.07 -8.35 8.13
CA TYR A 475 20.34 -9.52 7.31
C TYR A 475 19.03 -10.19 6.89
N ALA A 476 18.97 -10.64 5.63
CA ALA A 476 17.96 -11.58 5.19
C ALA A 476 18.42 -12.97 5.66
N ASP A 477 18.02 -13.39 6.86
CA ASP A 477 18.23 -14.79 7.26
C ASP A 477 17.29 -15.65 6.41
N ALA A 478 17.88 -16.45 5.53
CA ALA A 478 17.17 -17.24 4.52
C ALA A 478 16.49 -18.49 5.10
N ASP A 479 16.71 -18.80 6.39
CA ASP A 479 16.40 -20.10 6.97
C ASP A 479 15.14 -20.13 7.87
N GLU A 480 14.54 -18.99 8.25
CA GLU A 480 13.40 -18.97 9.20
C GLU A 480 12.05 -18.52 8.59
N LEU A 481 12.01 -17.99 7.37
CA LEU A 481 10.74 -17.54 6.76
C LEU A 481 9.91 -18.67 6.13
N ASP A 482 10.51 -19.85 5.93
CA ASP A 482 9.85 -21.04 5.38
C ASP A 482 9.35 -22.03 6.47
N GLU A 483 9.65 -21.80 7.76
CA GLU A 483 9.33 -22.75 8.85
C GLU A 483 8.01 -22.47 9.61
N ASP A 484 7.39 -21.29 9.46
CA ASP A 484 6.22 -20.90 10.27
C ASP A 484 4.84 -21.29 9.68
N ASP A 485 4.78 -21.84 8.45
CA ASP A 485 3.53 -22.30 7.81
C ASP A 485 3.25 -23.81 7.98
N SER A 486 4.05 -24.53 8.80
CA SER A 486 3.90 -25.98 8.98
C SER A 486 3.90 -26.49 10.43
N THR A 487 3.27 -25.77 11.36
CA THR A 487 2.87 -26.38 12.64
C THR A 487 1.36 -26.46 12.73
N ASP A 488 0.88 -27.62 12.30
CA ASP A 488 -0.49 -28.11 12.41
C ASP A 488 -1.05 -27.97 13.85
N ASP A 489 -2.28 -27.48 13.87
CA ASP A 489 -3.26 -27.66 14.94
C ASP A 489 -3.47 -29.16 15.21
N ASP A 490 -2.78 -29.70 16.20
CA ASP A 490 -3.14 -30.95 16.87
C ASP A 490 -2.87 -30.79 18.38
N GLU A 491 -3.84 -30.23 19.12
CA GLU A 491 -4.20 -30.61 20.50
C GLU A 491 -5.21 -29.61 21.12
N ALA A 492 -6.50 -29.99 21.16
CA ALA A 492 -7.44 -29.63 22.22
C ALA A 492 -8.67 -30.56 22.25
#